data_AF-A0A2P4PZ80-F1
#
_entry.id   AF-A0A2P4PZ80-F1
#
_cell.length_a   1.000
_cell.length_b   1.000
_cell.length_c   1.000
_cell.angle_alpha   90.00
_cell.angle_beta   90.00
_cell.angle_gamma   90.00
#
_symmetry.space_group_name_H-M   'P 1'
#
loop_
_entity.id
_entity.type
_entity.pdbx_description
1 polymer ?
#
loop_
_entity_poly.entity_id
_entity_poly.type
_entity_poly.pdbx_seq_one_letter_code
_entity_poly.pdbx_strand_id
1 'polypeptide(L)'
;MHDVLSDLHVKLIEYIVELEEARYKETNKKTDFVSHTMNNFWPIPARENLIPAYKSYGLNVIRKLGLRSKIFWTGVNNGQFISLKDTRIFEKEKAIIADMLVKSGISAVKLDKDKIEQLDEIKSTNNPRFPYEPINGKLICNELQMRRFKLPSFNTGDSLFQLLEFILHDKSSFKNLTGLPLVPLNDGSVGKFGEVYYIGKDKHLKLFPNSGSSKFISIELPENLQKIFNDDEFISCTNIKKLDASVVVDLFMDELRPVKELEWDPDGESIPNKIWLDKIWSILNKSTENIDFNELSRYPLLPMVNPSNMLIRLDMDDPLLYIPEDGHVLYPILVKLKVRITNMSFHENADENLQKCVDKCTPINIISTLKRACASSFSDMEQLFYKSDLEDVDYEKLRAFIKAEIDTLIKHGQEDRSFMDTLKSLPIWPVHSSENKFKDAISGILLTYKLPFFSFNQNTFFYKCNNELDFNVLTKLGVNSVDELEYIRHYIVPALTTQLPEPSEEYINFLRSVLSLGNHEIEQCLKLYRTIPNQSVSSLNYKMILLV
;
A
#
# COMPACT_ATOMS: atom_id res chain seq x y z
N MET A 1 -57.75 -26.79 50.02
CA MET A 1 -57.45 -28.13 49.47
C MET A 1 -56.30 -28.11 48.46
N HIS A 2 -56.27 -27.15 47.52
CA HIS A 2 -55.23 -27.07 46.47
C HIS A 2 -53.78 -26.86 46.96
N ASP A 3 -53.56 -26.21 48.12
CA ASP A 3 -52.20 -26.03 48.65
C ASP A 3 -51.58 -27.31 49.24
N VAL A 4 -52.37 -28.12 49.97
CA VAL A 4 -51.91 -29.40 50.53
C VAL A 4 -51.61 -30.41 49.42
N LEU A 5 -52.47 -30.47 48.40
CA LEU A 5 -52.26 -31.34 47.24
C LEU A 5 -51.01 -30.95 46.46
N SER A 6 -50.75 -29.65 46.28
CA SER A 6 -49.54 -29.21 45.59
C SER A 6 -48.26 -29.49 46.39
N ASP A 7 -48.29 -29.40 47.73
CA ASP A 7 -47.14 -29.80 48.57
C ASP A 7 -46.86 -31.30 48.51
N LEU A 8 -47.91 -32.13 48.49
CA LEU A 8 -47.76 -33.58 48.31
C LEU A 8 -47.19 -33.93 46.93
N HIS A 9 -47.64 -33.23 45.88
CA HIS A 9 -47.11 -33.43 44.52
C HIS A 9 -45.64 -33.02 44.42
N VAL A 10 -45.24 -31.91 45.06
CA VAL A 10 -43.83 -31.50 45.15
C VAL A 10 -42.99 -32.61 45.79
N LYS A 11 -43.41 -33.15 46.95
CA LYS A 11 -42.70 -34.23 47.63
C LYS A 11 -42.61 -35.50 46.79
N LEU A 12 -43.66 -35.83 46.05
CA LEU A 12 -43.67 -36.97 45.15
C LEU A 12 -42.62 -36.80 44.04
N ILE A 13 -42.55 -35.61 43.42
CA ILE A 13 -41.55 -35.32 42.38
C ILE A 13 -40.13 -35.34 42.96
N GLU A 14 -39.91 -34.80 44.15
CA GLU A 14 -38.61 -34.86 44.84
C GLU A 14 -38.17 -36.31 45.08
N TYR A 15 -39.08 -37.16 45.56
CA TYR A 15 -38.81 -38.59 45.72
C TYR A 15 -38.52 -39.30 44.39
N ILE A 16 -39.21 -38.94 43.30
CA ILE A 16 -38.92 -39.47 41.96
C ILE A 16 -37.50 -39.07 41.51
N VAL A 17 -37.05 -37.84 41.79
CA VAL A 17 -35.68 -37.41 41.48
C VAL A 17 -34.64 -38.24 42.23
N GLU A 18 -34.85 -38.53 43.51
CA GLU A 18 -33.94 -39.38 44.29
C GLU A 18 -33.80 -40.78 43.66
N LEU A 19 -34.91 -41.36 43.20
CA LEU A 19 -34.90 -42.63 42.47
C LEU A 19 -34.20 -42.52 41.10
N GLU A 20 -34.39 -41.41 40.37
CA GLU A 20 -33.70 -41.16 39.11
C GLU A 20 -32.19 -41.00 39.28
N GLU A 21 -31.74 -40.34 40.36
CA GLU A 21 -30.32 -40.21 40.71
C GLU A 21 -29.69 -41.57 41.02
N ALA A 22 -30.38 -42.41 41.80
CA ALA A 22 -29.93 -43.77 42.07
C ALA A 22 -29.81 -44.58 40.77
N ARG A 23 -30.83 -44.51 39.90
CA ARG A 23 -30.81 -45.17 38.59
C ARG A 23 -29.62 -44.73 37.75
N TYR A 24 -29.33 -43.43 37.69
CA TYR A 24 -28.21 -42.89 36.91
C TYR A 24 -26.86 -43.41 37.40
N LYS A 25 -26.67 -43.50 38.73
CA LYS A 25 -25.43 -44.01 39.33
C LYS A 25 -25.22 -45.50 39.03
N GLU A 26 -26.28 -46.29 38.96
CA GLU A 26 -26.21 -47.73 38.69
C GLU A 26 -25.96 -48.07 37.22
N THR A 27 -26.46 -47.29 36.26
CA THR A 27 -26.45 -47.72 34.85
C THR A 27 -25.09 -47.65 34.15
N ASN A 28 -24.06 -47.00 34.71
CA ASN A 28 -22.70 -46.79 34.13
C ASN A 28 -22.65 -46.23 32.68
N LYS A 29 -23.78 -46.09 31.97
CA LYS A 29 -23.95 -45.52 30.63
C LYS A 29 -24.21 -44.03 30.77
N LYS A 30 -23.12 -43.26 30.79
CA LYS A 30 -23.13 -41.82 31.09
C LYS A 30 -23.68 -40.92 29.98
N THR A 31 -23.83 -41.42 28.75
CA THR A 31 -23.97 -40.57 27.55
C THR A 31 -25.40 -40.31 27.08
N ASP A 32 -26.40 -41.10 27.48
CA ASP A 32 -27.78 -41.01 26.93
C ASP A 32 -28.88 -40.95 28.01
N PHE A 33 -28.61 -40.36 29.17
CA PHE A 33 -29.62 -40.28 30.23
C PHE A 33 -30.72 -39.27 29.91
N VAL A 34 -31.94 -39.77 29.81
CA VAL A 34 -33.16 -38.96 29.68
C VAL A 34 -33.87 -38.94 31.04
N SER A 35 -34.00 -37.75 31.64
CA SER A 35 -34.80 -37.58 32.85
C SER A 35 -36.28 -37.77 32.53
N HIS A 36 -36.92 -38.68 33.24
CA HIS A 36 -38.37 -38.89 33.17
C HIS A 36 -39.08 -37.84 34.02
N THR A 37 -38.43 -37.30 35.05
CA THR A 37 -38.98 -36.24 35.91
C THR A 37 -39.50 -35.06 35.10
N MET A 38 -38.69 -34.55 34.18
CA MET A 38 -39.07 -33.39 33.36
C MET A 38 -39.95 -33.73 32.15
N ASN A 39 -39.91 -34.98 31.68
CA ASN A 39 -40.61 -35.39 30.46
C ASN A 39 -42.00 -36.00 30.73
N ASN A 40 -42.11 -36.84 31.75
CA ASN A 40 -43.31 -37.64 32.04
C ASN A 40 -44.06 -37.16 33.29
N PHE A 41 -43.36 -36.53 34.23
CA PHE A 41 -43.92 -36.11 35.52
C PHE A 41 -44.05 -34.58 35.65
N TRP A 42 -44.11 -33.86 34.52
CA TRP A 42 -44.35 -32.42 34.54
C TRP A 42 -45.78 -32.12 35.04
N PRO A 43 -45.99 -31.20 35.99
CA PRO A 43 -47.28 -31.04 36.67
C PRO A 43 -48.47 -30.60 35.81
N ILE A 44 -48.23 -30.16 34.57
CA ILE A 44 -49.26 -29.80 33.59
C ILE A 44 -48.99 -30.60 32.31
N PRO A 45 -49.71 -31.72 32.08
CA PRO A 45 -49.65 -32.42 30.81
C PRO A 45 -50.21 -31.55 29.68
N ALA A 46 -49.64 -31.65 28.48
CA ALA A 46 -50.02 -30.85 27.32
C ALA A 46 -51.54 -30.89 26.99
N ARG A 47 -52.21 -32.01 27.27
CA ARG A 47 -53.66 -32.21 27.03
C ARG A 47 -54.56 -31.49 28.04
N GLU A 48 -54.06 -31.17 29.23
CA GLU A 48 -54.83 -30.64 30.36
C GLU A 48 -54.61 -29.14 30.59
N ASN A 49 -53.72 -28.52 29.80
CA ASN A 49 -53.42 -27.08 29.83
C ASN A 49 -54.66 -26.20 29.51
N LEU A 50 -55.72 -26.79 28.94
CA LEU A 50 -56.99 -26.13 28.61
C LEU A 50 -57.98 -26.07 29.79
N ILE A 51 -57.73 -26.79 30.90
CA ILE A 51 -58.62 -26.82 32.08
C ILE A 51 -58.11 -25.80 33.11
N PRO A 52 -58.80 -24.66 33.34
CA PRO A 52 -58.26 -23.56 34.15
C PRO A 52 -57.90 -23.95 35.60
N ALA A 53 -58.74 -24.76 36.24
CA ALA A 53 -58.51 -25.21 37.61
C ALA A 53 -57.28 -26.12 37.73
N TYR A 54 -57.07 -27.00 36.73
CA TYR A 54 -55.92 -27.89 36.70
C TYR A 54 -54.63 -27.13 36.35
N LYS A 55 -54.70 -26.22 35.38
CA LYS A 55 -53.60 -25.32 35.04
C LYS A 55 -53.16 -24.50 36.26
N SER A 56 -54.09 -23.90 37.00
CA SER A 56 -53.79 -23.15 38.23
C SER A 56 -53.12 -24.02 39.30
N TYR A 57 -53.63 -25.25 39.50
CA TYR A 57 -53.00 -26.22 40.40
C TYR A 57 -51.57 -26.57 39.96
N GLY A 58 -51.36 -26.93 38.69
CA GLY A 58 -50.05 -27.31 38.17
C GLY A 58 -49.05 -26.15 38.19
N LEU A 59 -49.47 -24.92 37.88
CA LEU A 59 -48.63 -23.73 37.99
C LEU A 59 -48.19 -23.50 39.44
N ASN A 60 -49.07 -23.76 40.43
CA ASN A 60 -48.71 -23.69 41.84
C ASN A 60 -47.66 -24.76 42.22
N VAL A 61 -47.75 -25.98 41.67
CA VAL A 61 -46.75 -27.04 41.85
C VAL A 61 -45.41 -26.63 41.24
N ILE A 62 -45.38 -26.19 39.97
CA ILE A 62 -44.17 -25.72 39.28
C ILE A 62 -43.52 -24.56 40.04
N ARG A 63 -44.32 -23.63 40.54
CA ARG A 63 -43.84 -22.52 41.37
C ARG A 63 -43.12 -23.00 42.64
N LYS A 64 -43.69 -23.97 43.35
CA LYS A 64 -43.09 -24.54 44.56
C LYS A 64 -41.80 -25.31 44.25
N LEU A 65 -41.81 -26.11 43.19
CA LEU A 65 -40.63 -26.85 42.71
C LEU A 65 -39.48 -25.90 42.35
N GLY A 66 -39.76 -24.85 41.59
CA GLY A 66 -38.74 -23.90 41.15
C GLY A 66 -38.05 -23.15 42.30
N LEU A 67 -38.70 -22.99 43.46
CA LEU A 67 -38.16 -22.24 44.60
C LEU A 67 -37.15 -23.04 45.44
N ARG A 68 -37.28 -24.36 45.53
CA ARG A 68 -36.57 -25.17 46.54
C ARG A 68 -36.00 -26.48 46.01
N SER A 69 -36.55 -27.03 44.94
CA SER A 69 -36.28 -28.40 44.53
C SER A 69 -35.22 -28.45 43.42
N LYS A 70 -34.36 -29.47 43.47
CA LYS A 70 -33.39 -29.78 42.41
C LYS A 70 -34.01 -30.82 41.49
N ILE A 71 -34.72 -30.38 40.46
CA ILE A 71 -35.47 -31.29 39.57
C ILE A 71 -35.02 -31.18 38.11
N PHE A 72 -34.14 -30.24 37.80
CA PHE A 72 -33.71 -29.98 36.44
C PHE A 72 -32.43 -30.73 36.15
N TRP A 73 -32.46 -31.63 35.18
CA TRP A 73 -31.28 -32.42 34.81
C TRP A 73 -30.36 -31.64 33.87
N THR A 74 -29.07 -31.56 34.19
CA THR A 74 -28.02 -31.05 33.29
C THR A 74 -26.92 -32.07 33.09
N GLY A 75 -26.30 -32.08 31.91
CA GLY A 75 -25.18 -32.98 31.58
C GLY A 75 -23.81 -32.52 32.11
N VAL A 76 -23.74 -31.37 32.78
CA VAL A 76 -22.47 -30.83 33.33
C VAL A 76 -21.87 -31.79 34.36
N ASN A 77 -20.54 -31.93 34.39
CA ASN A 77 -19.79 -32.74 35.36
C ASN A 77 -20.24 -34.21 35.50
N ASN A 78 -20.55 -34.88 34.38
CA ASN A 78 -21.11 -36.24 34.35
C ASN A 78 -22.54 -36.33 34.94
N GLY A 79 -23.36 -35.29 34.79
CA GLY A 79 -24.79 -35.38 35.07
C GLY A 79 -25.17 -35.10 36.53
N GLN A 80 -26.11 -34.17 36.74
CA GLN A 80 -26.69 -33.91 38.06
C GLN A 80 -28.04 -33.19 37.95
N PHE A 81 -28.86 -33.33 38.98
CA PHE A 81 -30.04 -32.48 39.16
C PHE A 81 -29.69 -31.18 39.87
N ILE A 82 -30.22 -30.08 39.34
CA ILE A 82 -29.95 -28.72 39.80
C ILE A 82 -31.24 -27.94 40.01
N SER A 83 -31.12 -26.85 40.77
CA SER A 83 -32.24 -25.95 41.04
C SER A 83 -32.53 -25.05 39.85
N LEU A 84 -33.75 -24.53 39.74
CA LEU A 84 -34.15 -23.60 38.68
C LEU A 84 -33.27 -22.34 38.63
N LYS A 85 -32.75 -21.89 39.78
CA LYS A 85 -31.86 -20.73 39.88
C LYS A 85 -30.54 -20.94 39.15
N ASP A 86 -30.04 -22.18 39.17
CA ASP A 86 -28.74 -22.55 38.64
C ASP A 86 -28.82 -23.06 37.20
N THR A 87 -30.02 -23.11 36.61
CA THR A 87 -30.25 -23.62 35.25
C THR A 87 -30.35 -22.48 34.24
N ARG A 88 -29.98 -22.78 33.00
CA ARG A 88 -30.29 -21.98 31.82
C ARG A 88 -31.20 -22.82 30.93
N ILE A 89 -32.42 -22.37 30.71
CA ILE A 89 -33.46 -23.15 30.04
C ILE A 89 -33.49 -22.82 28.56
N PHE A 90 -33.39 -23.86 27.72
CA PHE A 90 -33.43 -23.76 26.26
C PHE A 90 -34.59 -24.59 25.73
N GLU A 91 -35.22 -24.11 24.67
CA GLU A 91 -36.12 -24.92 23.86
C GLU A 91 -35.37 -26.10 23.23
N LYS A 92 -36.05 -27.23 23.04
CA LYS A 92 -35.47 -28.42 22.39
C LYS A 92 -34.92 -28.14 20.99
N GLU A 93 -35.48 -27.18 20.26
CA GLU A 93 -35.00 -26.73 18.95
C GLU A 93 -33.60 -26.09 19.03
N LYS A 94 -33.23 -25.52 20.19
CA LYS A 94 -31.91 -24.94 20.47
C LYS A 94 -30.99 -25.91 21.23
N ALA A 95 -31.22 -27.22 21.08
CA ALA A 95 -30.46 -28.26 21.78
C ALA A 95 -28.95 -28.15 21.57
N ILE A 96 -28.51 -27.79 20.35
CA ILE A 96 -27.10 -27.63 19.99
C ILE A 96 -26.41 -26.57 20.87
N ILE A 97 -27.07 -25.44 21.08
CA ILE A 97 -26.58 -24.35 21.94
C ILE A 97 -26.48 -24.83 23.39
N ALA A 98 -27.53 -25.50 23.89
CA ALA A 98 -27.51 -26.06 25.24
C ALA A 98 -26.36 -27.05 25.45
N ASP A 99 -26.09 -27.92 24.47
CA ASP A 99 -25.01 -28.90 24.54
C ASP A 99 -23.62 -28.25 24.54
N MET A 100 -23.43 -27.15 23.79
CA MET A 100 -22.19 -26.37 23.85
C MET A 100 -21.95 -25.74 25.21
N LEU A 101 -22.99 -25.17 25.79
CA LEU A 101 -22.91 -24.55 27.11
C LEU A 101 -22.59 -25.58 28.18
N VAL A 102 -23.22 -26.76 28.11
CA VAL A 102 -22.90 -27.90 28.99
C VAL A 102 -21.46 -28.34 28.85
N LYS A 103 -20.92 -28.45 27.63
CA LYS A 103 -19.49 -28.74 27.39
C LYS A 103 -18.58 -27.65 27.93
N SER A 104 -19.05 -26.40 27.96
CA SER A 104 -18.38 -25.25 28.60
C SER A 104 -18.57 -25.21 30.13
N GLY A 105 -19.21 -26.24 30.69
CA GLY A 105 -19.53 -26.40 32.11
C GLY A 105 -20.70 -25.53 32.60
N ILE A 106 -21.39 -24.83 31.72
CA ILE A 106 -22.57 -24.02 32.04
C ILE A 106 -23.78 -24.93 32.10
N SER A 107 -24.52 -24.85 33.20
CA SER A 107 -25.70 -25.66 33.47
C SER A 107 -26.88 -25.30 32.57
N ALA A 108 -26.93 -25.85 31.36
CA ALA A 108 -28.06 -25.71 30.45
C ALA A 108 -28.99 -26.94 30.49
N VAL A 109 -30.29 -26.69 30.28
CA VAL A 109 -31.36 -27.68 30.35
C VAL A 109 -32.33 -27.48 29.20
N LYS A 110 -32.76 -28.58 28.58
CA LYS A 110 -33.66 -28.57 27.41
C LYS A 110 -35.09 -28.83 27.86
N LEU A 111 -36.02 -27.96 27.48
CA LEU A 111 -37.44 -28.06 27.80
C LEU A 111 -38.32 -27.90 26.56
N ASP A 112 -39.50 -28.50 26.62
CA ASP A 112 -40.54 -28.30 25.61
C ASP A 112 -41.10 -26.87 25.71
N LYS A 113 -41.54 -26.32 24.57
CA LYS A 113 -42.00 -24.93 24.46
C LYS A 113 -43.16 -24.62 25.42
N ASP A 114 -44.11 -25.53 25.58
CA ASP A 114 -45.25 -25.40 26.50
C ASP A 114 -44.81 -25.28 27.96
N LYS A 115 -43.72 -25.96 28.35
CA LYS A 115 -43.16 -25.89 29.71
C LYS A 115 -42.47 -24.55 29.95
N ILE A 116 -41.80 -24.00 28.94
CA ILE A 116 -41.16 -22.68 29.00
C ILE A 116 -42.23 -21.58 29.12
N GLU A 117 -43.30 -21.66 28.32
CA GLU A 117 -44.45 -20.74 28.40
C GLU A 117 -45.08 -20.73 29.81
N GLN A 118 -45.17 -21.89 30.48
CA GLN A 118 -45.65 -21.98 31.86
C GLN A 118 -44.69 -21.31 32.87
N LEU A 119 -43.38 -21.40 32.67
CA LEU A 119 -42.39 -20.70 33.50
C LEU A 119 -42.47 -19.18 33.28
N ASP A 120 -42.67 -18.74 32.03
CA ASP A 120 -42.88 -17.34 31.67
C ASP A 120 -44.18 -16.79 32.29
N GLU A 121 -45.26 -17.57 32.32
CA GLU A 121 -46.54 -17.21 32.97
C GLU A 121 -46.37 -17.01 34.49
N ILE A 122 -45.61 -17.88 35.15
CA ILE A 122 -45.32 -17.72 36.59
C ILE A 122 -44.49 -16.45 36.83
N LYS A 123 -43.53 -16.16 35.95
CA LYS A 123 -42.69 -14.95 36.05
C LYS A 123 -43.48 -13.67 35.80
N SER A 124 -44.36 -13.65 34.79
CA SER A 124 -45.17 -12.49 34.41
C SER A 124 -46.19 -12.08 35.46
N THR A 125 -46.54 -12.99 36.38
CA THR A 125 -47.38 -12.70 37.57
C THR A 125 -46.65 -11.82 38.62
N ASN A 126 -45.52 -11.17 38.26
CA ASN A 126 -44.71 -10.28 39.10
C ASN A 126 -44.37 -10.89 40.47
N ASN A 127 -43.96 -12.16 40.47
CA ASN A 127 -43.46 -12.81 41.67
C ASN A 127 -41.93 -12.70 41.74
N PRO A 128 -41.37 -11.69 42.43
CA PRO A 128 -39.92 -11.43 42.44
C PRO A 128 -39.11 -12.56 43.10
N ARG A 129 -39.77 -13.50 43.79
CA ARG A 129 -39.11 -14.64 44.43
C ARG A 129 -38.90 -15.83 43.49
N PHE A 130 -39.53 -15.85 42.31
CA PHE A 130 -39.39 -16.98 41.40
C PHE A 130 -38.05 -16.89 40.65
N PRO A 131 -37.16 -17.90 40.77
CA PRO A 131 -35.75 -17.75 40.37
C PRO A 131 -35.49 -17.99 38.87
N TYR A 132 -36.53 -18.01 38.04
CA TYR A 132 -36.42 -18.24 36.61
C TYR A 132 -36.08 -16.96 35.85
N GLU A 133 -35.08 -17.06 34.99
CA GLU A 133 -34.69 -16.00 34.07
C GLU A 133 -34.65 -16.53 32.63
N PRO A 134 -35.49 -16.00 31.72
CA PRO A 134 -35.39 -16.29 30.30
C PRO A 134 -34.00 -15.97 29.79
N ILE A 135 -33.43 -16.89 29.05
CA ILE A 135 -32.11 -16.73 28.45
C ILE A 135 -32.14 -15.65 27.36
N ASN A 136 -31.08 -14.87 27.28
CA ASN A 136 -30.80 -13.95 26.19
C ASN A 136 -29.30 -13.95 25.88
N GLY A 137 -28.91 -13.30 24.78
CA GLY A 137 -27.52 -13.27 24.35
C GLY A 137 -26.59 -12.68 25.41
N LYS A 138 -27.01 -11.58 26.07
CA LYS A 138 -26.22 -10.94 27.12
C LYS A 138 -25.92 -11.86 28.31
N LEU A 139 -26.91 -12.61 28.80
CA LEU A 139 -26.74 -13.56 29.90
C LEU A 139 -25.77 -14.67 29.53
N ILE A 140 -25.86 -15.20 28.32
CA ILE A 140 -24.92 -16.24 27.84
C ILE A 140 -23.50 -15.67 27.74
N CYS A 141 -23.32 -14.47 27.20
CA CYS A 141 -22.01 -13.82 27.17
C CYS A 141 -21.41 -13.70 28.56
N ASN A 142 -22.19 -13.27 29.56
CA ASN A 142 -21.71 -13.12 30.93
C ASN A 142 -21.25 -14.48 31.51
N GLU A 143 -22.01 -15.55 31.30
CA GLU A 143 -21.64 -16.89 31.75
C GLU A 143 -20.36 -17.40 31.08
N LEU A 144 -20.24 -17.18 29.77
CA LEU A 144 -19.04 -17.54 29.01
C LEU A 144 -17.83 -16.73 29.47
N GLN A 145 -18.00 -15.44 29.77
CA GLN A 145 -16.94 -14.57 30.29
C GLN A 145 -16.38 -15.06 31.61
N MET A 146 -17.24 -15.46 32.54
CA MET A 146 -16.85 -16.02 33.84
C MET A 146 -15.99 -17.29 33.70
N ARG A 147 -16.05 -17.94 32.53
CA ARG A 147 -15.36 -19.20 32.24
C ARG A 147 -14.39 -19.10 31.07
N ARG A 148 -14.06 -17.89 30.59
CA ARG A 148 -13.31 -17.67 29.33
C ARG A 148 -12.00 -18.47 29.21
N PHE A 149 -11.32 -18.73 30.33
CA PHE A 149 -10.06 -19.50 30.38
C PHE A 149 -10.22 -21.02 30.42
N LYS A 150 -11.45 -21.52 30.53
CA LYS A 150 -11.81 -22.94 30.63
C LYS A 150 -12.79 -23.36 29.53
N LEU A 151 -13.04 -22.49 28.54
CA LEU A 151 -13.90 -22.82 27.42
C LEU A 151 -13.24 -23.88 26.55
N PRO A 152 -14.01 -24.87 26.06
CA PRO A 152 -13.50 -25.82 25.08
C PRO A 152 -13.13 -25.10 23.78
N SER A 153 -12.26 -25.72 22.98
CA SER A 153 -12.06 -25.25 21.60
C SER A 153 -13.37 -25.42 20.83
N PHE A 154 -13.95 -24.31 20.39
CA PHE A 154 -15.05 -24.34 19.43
C PHE A 154 -14.49 -24.67 18.05
N ASN A 155 -15.26 -25.41 17.24
CA ASN A 155 -14.98 -25.58 15.82
C ASN A 155 -15.80 -24.59 14.99
N THR A 156 -15.27 -24.13 13.86
CA THR A 156 -16.01 -23.32 12.88
C THR A 156 -16.98 -24.18 12.09
N GLY A 157 -18.10 -24.56 12.72
CA GLY A 157 -19.19 -25.27 12.06
C GLY A 157 -20.54 -24.68 12.44
N ASP A 158 -21.62 -25.27 11.90
CA ASP A 158 -23.01 -24.83 12.09
C ASP A 158 -23.37 -24.56 13.54
N SER A 159 -22.80 -25.34 14.45
CA SER A 159 -23.07 -25.23 15.87
C SER A 159 -22.53 -23.90 16.45
N LEU A 160 -21.35 -23.43 16.04
CA LEU A 160 -20.79 -22.14 16.48
C LEU A 160 -21.61 -20.99 15.89
N PHE A 161 -22.02 -21.11 14.63
CA PHE A 161 -22.86 -20.11 13.98
C PHE A 161 -24.21 -19.97 14.67
N GLN A 162 -24.85 -21.07 15.09
CA GLN A 162 -26.10 -21.02 15.86
C GLN A 162 -25.92 -20.32 17.23
N LEU A 163 -24.80 -20.58 17.93
CA LEU A 163 -24.50 -19.91 19.19
C LEU A 163 -24.28 -18.40 18.98
N LEU A 164 -23.48 -18.04 17.96
CA LEU A 164 -23.25 -16.65 17.60
C LEU A 164 -24.53 -15.94 17.20
N GLU A 165 -25.36 -16.55 16.36
CA GLU A 165 -26.63 -15.97 15.92
C GLU A 165 -27.55 -15.72 17.12
N PHE A 166 -27.63 -16.68 18.05
CA PHE A 166 -28.40 -16.49 19.28
C PHE A 166 -27.85 -15.34 20.14
N ILE A 167 -26.53 -15.27 20.34
CA ILE A 167 -25.90 -14.25 21.18
C ILE A 167 -26.06 -12.87 20.55
N LEU A 168 -25.72 -12.75 19.27
CA LEU A 168 -25.63 -11.50 18.55
C LEU A 168 -26.99 -10.94 18.12
N HIS A 169 -28.05 -11.75 18.16
CA HIS A 169 -29.42 -11.25 17.99
C HIS A 169 -29.78 -10.19 19.05
N ASP A 170 -29.23 -10.32 20.26
CA ASP A 170 -29.35 -9.33 21.33
C ASP A 170 -28.17 -8.33 21.25
N LYS A 171 -28.42 -7.16 20.65
CA LYS A 171 -27.41 -6.08 20.53
C LYS A 171 -26.78 -5.67 21.87
N SER A 172 -27.48 -5.87 22.99
CA SER A 172 -26.93 -5.54 24.31
C SER A 172 -25.77 -6.46 24.73
N SER A 173 -25.54 -7.56 24.00
CA SER A 173 -24.44 -8.48 24.20
C SER A 173 -23.10 -7.99 23.64
N PHE A 174 -23.08 -7.06 22.68
CA PHE A 174 -21.88 -6.71 21.91
C PHE A 174 -20.72 -6.28 22.80
N LYS A 175 -21.00 -5.49 23.84
CA LYS A 175 -20.00 -5.00 24.81
C LYS A 175 -19.41 -6.09 25.71
N ASN A 176 -20.04 -7.26 25.78
CA ASN A 176 -19.64 -8.37 26.64
C ASN A 176 -18.88 -9.46 25.88
N LEU A 177 -18.57 -9.25 24.60
CA LEU A 177 -17.88 -10.24 23.76
C LEU A 177 -16.37 -10.27 23.99
N THR A 178 -15.76 -9.17 24.40
CA THR A 178 -14.29 -9.01 24.50
C THR A 178 -13.60 -10.11 25.30
N GLY A 179 -12.72 -10.88 24.64
CA GLY A 179 -11.98 -12.01 25.21
C GLY A 179 -12.63 -13.37 25.01
N LEU A 180 -13.85 -13.45 24.45
CA LEU A 180 -14.49 -14.72 24.13
C LEU A 180 -13.93 -15.31 22.83
N PRO A 181 -13.53 -16.60 22.82
CA PRO A 181 -13.02 -17.30 21.63
C PRO A 181 -14.20 -17.75 20.76
N LEU A 182 -14.86 -16.79 20.11
CA LEU A 182 -16.07 -17.03 19.31
C LEU A 182 -15.98 -16.41 17.91
N VAL A 183 -14.84 -15.84 17.52
CA VAL A 183 -14.68 -15.20 16.20
C VAL A 183 -14.36 -16.28 15.16
N PRO A 184 -15.23 -16.57 14.18
CA PRO A 184 -14.93 -17.57 13.16
C PRO A 184 -13.94 -16.99 12.15
N LEU A 185 -12.75 -17.61 12.05
CA LEU A 185 -11.69 -17.17 11.15
C LEU A 185 -11.68 -17.97 9.85
N ASN A 186 -11.06 -17.41 8.81
CA ASN A 186 -11.09 -18.01 7.48
C ASN A 186 -10.19 -19.25 7.33
N ASP A 187 -9.25 -19.47 8.25
CA ASP A 187 -8.44 -20.68 8.32
C ASP A 187 -9.17 -21.87 8.99
N GLY A 188 -10.43 -21.67 9.41
CA GLY A 188 -11.22 -22.65 10.16
C GLY A 188 -10.91 -22.67 11.66
N SER A 189 -10.06 -21.77 12.15
CA SER A 189 -9.82 -21.57 13.58
C SER A 189 -10.83 -20.60 14.18
N VAL A 190 -10.84 -20.51 15.52
CA VAL A 190 -11.71 -19.61 16.26
C VAL A 190 -10.87 -18.60 17.03
N GLY A 191 -10.93 -17.35 16.59
CA GLY A 191 -10.29 -16.19 17.19
C GLY A 191 -11.04 -15.64 18.41
N LYS A 192 -10.43 -14.64 19.06
CA LYS A 192 -10.96 -14.02 20.27
C LYS A 192 -11.41 -12.59 20.03
N PHE A 193 -12.65 -12.27 20.40
CA PHE A 193 -13.16 -10.91 20.32
C PHE A 193 -12.25 -9.92 21.08
N GLY A 194 -12.05 -8.72 20.53
CA GLY A 194 -11.11 -7.72 21.06
C GLY A 194 -9.72 -7.74 20.42
N GLU A 195 -9.32 -8.86 19.81
CA GLU A 195 -8.19 -8.88 18.88
C GLU A 195 -8.59 -8.24 17.54
N VAL A 196 -7.60 -7.81 16.76
CA VAL A 196 -7.82 -7.19 15.44
C VAL A 196 -7.99 -8.27 14.39
N TYR A 197 -9.15 -8.30 13.76
CA TYR A 197 -9.47 -9.12 12.60
C TYR A 197 -10.14 -8.29 11.51
N TYR A 198 -10.10 -8.79 10.28
CA TYR A 198 -10.54 -8.05 9.11
C TYR A 198 -11.69 -8.75 8.38
N ILE A 199 -12.66 -7.96 7.96
CA ILE A 199 -13.76 -8.43 7.10
C ILE A 199 -13.30 -8.32 5.65
N GLY A 200 -13.17 -9.47 4.99
CA GLY A 200 -12.69 -9.59 3.62
C GLY A 200 -13.63 -10.37 2.71
N LYS A 201 -13.31 -10.38 1.41
CA LYS A 201 -13.85 -11.30 0.40
C LYS A 201 -12.70 -12.15 -0.13
N ASP A 202 -12.97 -13.28 -0.77
CA ASP A 202 -11.93 -14.17 -1.34
C ASP A 202 -10.84 -13.41 -2.13
N LYS A 203 -11.24 -12.45 -2.96
CA LYS A 203 -10.32 -11.59 -3.73
C LYS A 203 -9.37 -10.75 -2.87
N HIS A 204 -9.76 -10.38 -1.64
CA HIS A 204 -8.94 -9.63 -0.69
C HIS A 204 -7.97 -10.53 0.04
N LEU A 205 -8.39 -11.74 0.44
CA LEU A 205 -7.51 -12.70 1.11
C LEU A 205 -6.32 -13.08 0.22
N LYS A 206 -6.57 -13.22 -1.09
CA LYS A 206 -5.52 -13.47 -2.10
C LYS A 206 -4.49 -12.34 -2.23
N LEU A 207 -4.75 -11.15 -1.69
CA LEU A 207 -3.78 -10.05 -1.64
C LEU A 207 -2.81 -10.18 -0.46
N PHE A 208 -3.17 -10.93 0.58
CA PHE A 208 -2.39 -11.02 1.82
C PHE A 208 -2.14 -12.49 2.23
N PRO A 209 -1.37 -13.26 1.42
CA PRO A 209 -1.11 -14.67 1.71
C PRO A 209 -0.24 -14.91 2.95
N ASN A 210 0.66 -13.98 3.33
CA ASN A 210 1.58 -14.14 4.46
C ASN A 210 0.97 -13.70 5.80
N SER A 211 0.17 -12.63 5.84
CA SER A 211 -0.63 -12.27 7.03
C SER A 211 -1.57 -13.42 7.45
N GLY A 212 -1.96 -14.24 6.47
CA GLY A 212 -2.66 -15.49 6.68
C GLY A 212 -4.18 -15.35 6.84
N SER A 213 -4.88 -16.42 6.48
CA SER A 213 -6.34 -16.54 6.64
C SER A 213 -6.82 -16.44 8.09
N SER A 214 -5.93 -16.57 9.07
CA SER A 214 -6.20 -16.37 10.50
C SER A 214 -6.47 -14.91 10.90
N LYS A 215 -6.09 -13.93 10.08
CA LYS A 215 -6.38 -12.51 10.32
C LYS A 215 -7.74 -12.08 9.76
N PHE A 216 -8.37 -12.93 8.96
CA PHE A 216 -9.64 -12.62 8.31
C PHE A 216 -10.79 -13.40 8.95
N ILE A 217 -11.93 -12.72 9.06
CA ILE A 217 -13.20 -13.37 9.39
C ILE A 217 -13.56 -14.35 8.26
N SER A 218 -14.14 -15.49 8.62
CA SER A 218 -14.60 -16.49 7.65
C SER A 218 -15.51 -15.89 6.58
N ILE A 219 -15.24 -16.17 5.31
CA ILE A 219 -16.11 -15.78 4.18
C ILE A 219 -17.36 -16.66 4.07
N GLU A 220 -17.40 -17.78 4.78
CA GLU A 220 -18.49 -18.77 4.75
C GLU A 220 -19.57 -18.50 5.81
N LEU A 221 -19.61 -17.29 6.37
CA LEU A 221 -20.62 -16.88 7.34
C LEU A 221 -22.04 -16.98 6.76
N PRO A 222 -23.04 -17.46 7.52
CA PRO A 222 -24.46 -17.34 7.17
C PRO A 222 -24.89 -15.88 6.97
N GLU A 223 -25.89 -15.63 6.11
CA GLU A 223 -26.33 -14.27 5.75
C GLU A 223 -26.67 -13.38 6.96
N ASN A 224 -27.30 -13.94 7.99
CA ASN A 224 -27.66 -13.20 9.19
C ASN A 224 -26.42 -12.71 9.96
N LEU A 225 -25.40 -13.56 10.08
CA LEU A 225 -24.13 -13.18 10.70
C LEU A 225 -23.34 -12.21 9.82
N GLN A 226 -23.35 -12.38 8.50
CA GLN A 226 -22.73 -11.40 7.60
C GLN A 226 -23.31 -9.99 7.79
N LYS A 227 -24.63 -9.87 7.96
CA LYS A 227 -25.29 -8.57 8.23
C LYS A 227 -24.79 -7.96 9.54
N ILE A 228 -24.67 -8.76 10.61
CA ILE A 228 -24.21 -8.28 11.92
C ILE A 228 -22.74 -7.87 11.88
N PHE A 229 -21.87 -8.66 11.26
CA PHE A 229 -20.45 -8.33 11.17
C PHE A 229 -20.20 -7.06 10.35
N ASN A 230 -21.10 -6.71 9.42
CA ASN A 230 -21.02 -5.47 8.65
C ASN A 230 -21.72 -4.27 9.33
N ASP A 231 -22.38 -4.46 10.47
CA ASP A 231 -23.06 -3.40 11.24
C ASP A 231 -22.02 -2.54 12.00
N ASP A 232 -22.15 -1.22 11.89
CA ASP A 232 -21.16 -0.29 12.43
C ASP A 232 -21.16 -0.25 13.98
N GLU A 233 -22.31 -0.52 14.63
CA GLU A 233 -22.40 -0.63 16.09
C GLU A 233 -21.61 -1.84 16.58
N PHE A 234 -21.73 -2.98 15.88
CA PHE A 234 -20.99 -4.20 16.18
C PHE A 234 -19.47 -4.02 16.00
N ILE A 235 -19.05 -3.45 14.88
CA ILE A 235 -17.64 -3.14 14.56
C ILE A 235 -17.01 -2.28 15.65
N SER A 236 -17.73 -1.22 16.07
CA SER A 236 -17.25 -0.31 17.13
C SER A 236 -17.04 -0.99 18.49
N CYS A 237 -17.74 -2.10 18.76
CA CYS A 237 -17.65 -2.83 20.02
C CYS A 237 -16.61 -3.97 20.01
N THR A 238 -16.19 -4.46 18.83
CA THR A 238 -15.48 -5.76 18.72
C THR A 238 -14.05 -5.68 18.22
N ASN A 239 -13.59 -4.49 17.80
CA ASN A 239 -12.26 -4.25 17.20
C ASN A 239 -12.03 -4.99 15.86
N ILE A 240 -13.10 -5.50 15.26
CA ILE A 240 -13.10 -6.07 13.91
C ILE A 240 -13.21 -4.90 12.93
N LYS A 241 -12.35 -4.85 11.92
CA LYS A 241 -12.31 -3.75 10.95
C LYS A 241 -12.77 -4.19 9.57
N LYS A 242 -13.43 -3.28 8.84
CA LYS A 242 -13.66 -3.45 7.39
C LYS A 242 -12.33 -3.23 6.67
N LEU A 243 -12.09 -3.96 5.58
CA LEU A 243 -10.88 -3.75 4.79
C LEU A 243 -10.95 -2.39 4.05
N ASP A 244 -10.11 -1.46 4.48
CA ASP A 244 -9.89 -0.15 3.89
C ASP A 244 -8.39 0.11 3.66
N ALA A 245 -8.02 1.32 3.23
CA ALA A 245 -6.62 1.64 2.96
C ALA A 245 -5.73 1.61 4.21
N SER A 246 -6.24 1.99 5.38
CA SER A 246 -5.51 1.92 6.65
C SER A 246 -5.17 0.46 6.99
N VAL A 247 -6.16 -0.43 6.85
CA VAL A 247 -5.97 -1.87 7.05
C VAL A 247 -4.98 -2.46 6.05
N VAL A 248 -4.99 -2.02 4.78
CA VAL A 248 -4.00 -2.48 3.79
C VAL A 248 -2.59 -2.15 4.24
N VAL A 249 -2.36 -0.95 4.79
CA VAL A 249 -1.05 -0.55 5.34
C VAL A 249 -0.67 -1.38 6.56
N ASP A 250 -1.61 -1.63 7.48
CA ASP A 250 -1.40 -2.51 8.64
C ASP A 250 -0.94 -3.92 8.22
N LEU A 251 -1.50 -4.45 7.13
CA LEU A 251 -1.20 -5.78 6.61
C LEU A 251 0.13 -5.86 5.83
N PHE A 252 0.67 -4.74 5.34
CA PHE A 252 1.96 -4.75 4.62
C PHE A 252 3.13 -5.21 5.47
N MET A 253 3.07 -5.02 6.79
CA MET A 253 4.11 -5.49 7.72
C MET A 253 4.45 -6.97 7.51
N ASP A 254 3.46 -7.79 7.18
CA ASP A 254 3.63 -9.24 6.99
C ASP A 254 3.91 -9.61 5.52
N GLU A 255 3.46 -8.79 4.55
CA GLU A 255 3.57 -9.09 3.12
C GLU A 255 4.83 -8.54 2.44
N LEU A 256 5.24 -7.33 2.82
CA LEU A 256 6.31 -6.58 2.18
C LEU A 256 7.37 -6.19 3.20
N ARG A 257 8.61 -6.52 2.89
CA ARG A 257 9.74 -6.04 3.68
C ARG A 257 9.91 -4.52 3.46
N PRO A 258 10.04 -3.71 4.52
CA PRO A 258 10.25 -2.28 4.37
C PRO A 258 11.69 -2.03 3.93
N VAL A 259 11.95 -2.06 2.63
CA VAL A 259 13.25 -1.79 1.99
C VAL A 259 13.13 -0.63 1.01
N LYS A 260 14.24 0.06 0.71
CA LYS A 260 14.22 1.23 -0.20
C LYS A 260 13.85 0.81 -1.62
N GLU A 261 14.48 -0.27 -2.08
CA GLU A 261 14.33 -0.81 -3.43
C GLU A 261 14.20 -2.33 -3.31
N LEU A 262 13.33 -2.91 -4.14
CA LEU A 262 13.02 -4.33 -4.18
C LEU A 262 13.04 -4.79 -5.64
N GLU A 263 13.84 -5.82 -5.95
CA GLU A 263 13.79 -6.47 -7.26
C GLU A 263 12.37 -6.93 -7.54
N TRP A 264 11.86 -6.60 -8.73
CA TRP A 264 10.46 -6.78 -9.05
C TRP A 264 10.29 -7.46 -10.40
N ASP A 265 9.60 -8.60 -10.38
CA ASP A 265 9.15 -9.28 -11.58
C ASP A 265 7.66 -8.97 -11.81
N PRO A 266 7.32 -8.03 -12.71
CA PRO A 266 5.94 -7.61 -12.93
C PRO A 266 5.06 -8.74 -13.49
N ASP A 267 5.66 -9.66 -14.26
CA ASP A 267 4.99 -10.78 -14.92
C ASP A 267 5.12 -12.10 -14.14
N GLY A 268 5.79 -12.06 -12.97
CA GLY A 268 6.02 -13.20 -12.11
C GLY A 268 4.76 -13.73 -11.44
N GLU A 269 4.78 -15.01 -11.08
CA GLU A 269 3.68 -15.67 -10.35
C GLU A 269 3.69 -15.32 -8.85
N SER A 270 4.84 -14.94 -8.29
CA SER A 270 4.99 -14.54 -6.89
C SER A 270 4.64 -13.08 -6.67
N ILE A 271 4.02 -12.78 -5.52
CA ILE A 271 3.81 -11.40 -5.09
C ILE A 271 5.11 -10.79 -4.52
N PRO A 272 5.36 -9.48 -4.68
CA PRO A 272 4.53 -8.53 -5.42
C PRO A 272 4.72 -8.63 -6.94
N ASN A 273 3.63 -8.75 -7.70
CA ASN A 273 3.61 -8.65 -9.17
C ASN A 273 2.66 -7.52 -9.62
N LYS A 274 2.58 -7.25 -10.92
CA LYS A 274 1.77 -6.13 -11.44
C LYS A 274 0.29 -6.24 -11.07
N ILE A 275 -0.30 -7.42 -11.20
CA ILE A 275 -1.72 -7.65 -10.88
C ILE A 275 -2.00 -7.39 -9.40
N TRP A 276 -1.09 -7.82 -8.53
CA TRP A 276 -1.19 -7.57 -7.09
C TRP A 276 -1.10 -6.07 -6.79
N LEU A 277 -0.11 -5.39 -7.37
CA LEU A 277 0.13 -3.96 -7.16
C LEU A 277 -1.05 -3.10 -7.63
N ASP A 278 -1.61 -3.39 -8.80
CA ASP A 278 -2.78 -2.69 -9.34
C ASP A 278 -4.01 -2.82 -8.42
N LYS A 279 -4.21 -4.00 -7.82
CA LYS A 279 -5.32 -4.24 -6.87
C LYS A 279 -5.11 -3.49 -5.56
N ILE A 280 -3.88 -3.46 -5.05
CA ILE A 280 -3.51 -2.69 -3.87
C ILE A 280 -3.78 -1.21 -4.10
N TRP A 281 -3.26 -0.63 -5.18
CA TRP A 281 -3.53 0.77 -5.53
C TRP A 281 -5.00 1.06 -5.80
N SER A 282 -5.78 0.11 -6.31
CA SER A 282 -7.23 0.26 -6.45
C SER A 282 -7.95 0.43 -5.10
N ILE A 283 -7.42 -0.18 -4.02
CA ILE A 283 -7.97 0.00 -2.67
C ILE A 283 -7.52 1.35 -2.10
N LEU A 284 -6.22 1.65 -2.19
CA LEU A 284 -5.64 2.90 -1.68
C LEU A 284 -6.30 4.13 -2.34
N ASN A 285 -6.46 4.13 -3.66
CA ASN A 285 -7.05 5.26 -4.41
C ASN A 285 -8.55 5.45 -4.19
N LYS A 286 -9.28 4.44 -3.67
CA LYS A 286 -10.71 4.56 -3.35
C LYS A 286 -10.98 5.08 -1.95
N SER A 287 -9.96 5.14 -1.10
CA SER A 287 -10.12 5.63 0.27
C SER A 287 -10.51 7.10 0.27
N THR A 288 -11.57 7.42 1.01
CA THR A 288 -11.94 8.81 1.33
C THR A 288 -11.21 9.33 2.56
N GLU A 289 -10.50 8.46 3.28
CA GLU A 289 -9.72 8.79 4.48
C GLU A 289 -8.26 9.06 4.10
N ASN A 290 -7.64 10.02 4.81
CA ASN A 290 -6.21 10.33 4.66
C ASN A 290 -5.38 9.10 5.03
N ILE A 291 -4.78 8.47 4.02
CA ILE A 291 -3.78 7.43 4.21
C ILE A 291 -2.57 8.07 4.91
N ASP A 292 -2.04 7.41 5.95
CA ASP A 292 -0.79 7.87 6.55
C ASP A 292 0.37 7.63 5.57
N PHE A 293 0.77 8.70 4.88
CA PHE A 293 1.87 8.67 3.93
C PHE A 293 3.19 8.20 4.58
N ASN A 294 3.42 8.50 5.87
CA ASN A 294 4.65 8.10 6.54
C ASN A 294 4.73 6.60 6.74
N GLU A 295 3.61 5.93 7.01
CA GLU A 295 3.58 4.47 7.11
C GLU A 295 3.60 3.82 5.72
N LEU A 296 2.87 4.38 4.74
CA LEU A 296 2.85 3.87 3.36
C LEU A 296 4.22 3.95 2.68
N SER A 297 4.94 5.06 2.86
CA SER A 297 6.26 5.31 2.25
C SER A 297 7.37 4.38 2.76
N ARG A 298 7.13 3.60 3.82
CA ARG A 298 8.08 2.59 4.32
C ARG A 298 8.22 1.40 3.38
N TYR A 299 7.23 1.17 2.52
CA TYR A 299 7.14 0.01 1.65
C TYR A 299 7.45 0.37 0.20
N PRO A 300 8.13 -0.53 -0.55
CA PRO A 300 8.41 -0.33 -1.95
C PRO A 300 7.13 -0.61 -2.78
N LEU A 301 6.41 0.46 -3.14
CA LEU A 301 5.10 0.38 -3.81
C LEU A 301 5.06 1.13 -5.15
N LEU A 302 6.10 1.90 -5.47
CA LEU A 302 6.18 2.67 -6.70
C LEU A 302 6.98 1.88 -7.74
N PRO A 303 6.40 1.51 -8.90
CA PRO A 303 7.11 0.75 -9.91
C PRO A 303 8.08 1.64 -10.67
N MET A 304 9.36 1.25 -10.64
CA MET A 304 10.40 1.75 -11.54
C MET A 304 10.53 0.76 -12.69
N VAL A 305 10.17 1.19 -13.89
CA VAL A 305 10.20 0.34 -15.10
C VAL A 305 11.56 0.37 -15.79
N ASN A 306 12.33 1.45 -15.61
CA ASN A 306 13.69 1.59 -16.14
C ASN A 306 14.58 2.35 -15.15
N PRO A 307 15.90 2.08 -15.12
CA PRO A 307 16.66 1.20 -16.01
C PRO A 307 16.52 -0.31 -15.72
N SER A 308 15.82 -0.67 -14.66
CA SER A 308 15.52 -2.05 -14.26
C SER A 308 14.16 -2.11 -13.59
N ASN A 309 13.45 -3.22 -13.73
CA ASN A 309 12.19 -3.45 -13.03
C ASN A 309 12.45 -3.60 -11.52
N MET A 310 12.07 -2.57 -10.76
CA MET A 310 12.14 -2.58 -9.30
C MET A 310 10.89 -1.92 -8.73
N LEU A 311 10.53 -2.28 -7.50
CA LEU A 311 9.65 -1.48 -6.68
C LEU A 311 10.48 -0.63 -5.76
N ILE A 312 10.15 0.65 -5.67
CA ILE A 312 10.84 1.60 -4.79
C ILE A 312 9.85 2.23 -3.83
N ARG A 313 10.39 2.75 -2.72
CA ARG A 313 9.60 3.53 -1.77
C ARG A 313 9.08 4.81 -2.41
N LEU A 314 7.97 5.29 -1.87
CA LEU A 314 7.46 6.62 -2.14
C LEU A 314 8.40 7.63 -1.46
N ASP A 315 9.15 8.37 -2.26
CA ASP A 315 10.14 9.34 -1.78
C ASP A 315 9.91 10.68 -2.50
N MET A 316 9.63 11.73 -1.73
CA MET A 316 9.42 13.08 -2.27
C MET A 316 10.73 13.76 -2.64
N ASP A 317 11.85 13.32 -2.07
CA ASP A 317 13.18 13.89 -2.33
C ASP A 317 13.86 13.18 -3.52
N ASP A 318 13.38 11.99 -3.91
CA ASP A 318 13.83 11.24 -5.09
C ASP A 318 12.66 10.76 -5.99
N PRO A 319 11.86 11.67 -6.57
CA PRO A 319 10.67 11.29 -7.34
C PRO A 319 10.97 10.62 -8.68
N LEU A 320 10.19 9.63 -9.11
CA LEU A 320 10.40 9.03 -10.43
C LEU A 320 9.90 9.91 -11.56
N LEU A 321 10.60 9.92 -12.70
CA LEU A 321 10.08 10.58 -13.90
C LEU A 321 8.98 9.72 -14.52
N TYR A 322 7.75 10.23 -14.55
CA TYR A 322 6.66 9.59 -15.27
C TYR A 322 6.84 9.80 -16.77
N ILE A 323 6.89 8.72 -17.53
CA ILE A 323 6.85 8.77 -18.99
C ILE A 323 5.63 7.97 -19.46
N PRO A 324 4.72 8.59 -20.22
CA PRO A 324 3.49 7.94 -20.67
C PRO A 324 3.78 6.84 -21.70
N GLU A 325 2.81 5.97 -21.95
CA GLU A 325 2.96 4.81 -22.84
C GLU A 325 3.23 5.18 -24.31
N ASP A 326 2.75 6.35 -24.76
CA ASP A 326 3.06 6.94 -26.07
C ASP A 326 4.51 7.47 -26.16
N GLY A 327 5.21 7.46 -25.04
CA GLY A 327 6.65 7.69 -24.93
C GLY A 327 7.05 9.16 -24.96
N HIS A 328 8.36 9.38 -24.94
CA HIS A 328 8.97 10.69 -25.12
C HIS A 328 10.15 10.56 -26.07
N VAL A 329 10.43 11.58 -26.89
CA VAL A 329 11.53 11.55 -27.88
C VAL A 329 12.90 11.24 -27.24
N LEU A 330 13.08 11.64 -25.97
CA LEU A 330 14.29 11.39 -25.20
C LEU A 330 14.26 10.07 -24.43
N TYR A 331 13.17 9.31 -24.40
CA TYR A 331 13.05 8.10 -23.58
C TYR A 331 14.24 7.13 -23.75
N PRO A 332 14.67 6.75 -24.97
CA PRO A 332 15.83 5.85 -25.14
C PRO A 332 17.13 6.43 -24.54
N ILE A 333 17.30 7.74 -24.61
CA ILE A 333 18.48 8.46 -24.12
C ILE A 333 18.47 8.49 -22.60
N LEU A 334 17.32 8.80 -21.99
CA LEU A 334 17.15 8.81 -20.54
C LEU A 334 17.41 7.43 -19.93
N VAL A 335 16.95 6.36 -20.57
CA VAL A 335 17.23 4.97 -20.16
C VAL A 335 18.74 4.67 -20.20
N LYS A 336 19.44 5.06 -21.28
CA LYS A 336 20.91 4.92 -21.39
C LYS A 336 21.64 5.67 -20.26
N LEU A 337 21.19 6.88 -19.95
CA LEU A 337 21.68 7.73 -18.87
C LEU A 337 21.23 7.28 -17.46
N LYS A 338 20.65 6.08 -17.32
CA LYS A 338 20.22 5.48 -16.04
C LYS A 338 19.23 6.35 -15.25
N VAL A 339 18.43 7.16 -15.95
CA VAL A 339 17.31 7.90 -15.36
C VAL A 339 16.26 6.92 -14.86
N ARG A 340 15.80 7.12 -13.62
CA ARG A 340 14.77 6.30 -12.98
C ARG A 340 13.39 6.72 -13.48
N ILE A 341 12.69 5.80 -14.16
CA ILE A 341 11.44 6.08 -14.87
C ILE A 341 10.32 5.21 -14.32
N THR A 342 9.12 5.78 -14.24
CA THR A 342 7.86 5.07 -13.93
C THR A 342 6.84 5.25 -15.05
N ASN A 343 5.94 4.28 -15.18
CA ASN A 343 4.72 4.39 -15.98
C ASN A 343 3.47 4.61 -15.10
N MET A 344 3.65 4.77 -13.79
CA MET A 344 2.57 5.03 -12.85
C MET A 344 2.35 6.54 -12.71
N SER A 345 1.10 6.98 -12.73
CA SER A 345 0.70 8.34 -12.39
C SER A 345 -0.41 8.34 -11.35
N PHE A 346 -0.44 9.39 -10.55
CA PHE A 346 -1.50 9.61 -9.56
C PHE A 346 -2.56 10.54 -10.12
N HIS A 347 -3.83 10.31 -9.76
CA HIS A 347 -4.93 11.22 -10.10
C HIS A 347 -4.75 12.58 -9.41
N GLU A 348 -5.29 13.64 -10.00
CA GLU A 348 -5.20 15.02 -9.44
C GLU A 348 -5.82 15.15 -8.05
N ASN A 349 -6.77 14.28 -7.71
CA ASN A 349 -7.43 14.23 -6.41
C ASN A 349 -6.69 13.36 -5.37
N ALA A 350 -5.57 12.75 -5.74
CA ALA A 350 -4.76 11.95 -4.82
C ALA A 350 -4.03 12.85 -3.81
N ASP A 351 -3.56 12.26 -2.71
CA ASP A 351 -2.76 12.95 -1.69
C ASP A 351 -1.57 13.73 -2.31
N GLU A 352 -1.35 14.95 -1.85
CA GLU A 352 -0.32 15.84 -2.41
C GLU A 352 1.09 15.24 -2.27
N ASN A 353 1.36 14.48 -1.22
CA ASN A 353 2.66 13.84 -1.00
C ASN A 353 2.89 12.69 -1.99
N LEU A 354 1.84 11.94 -2.32
CA LEU A 354 1.91 10.92 -3.38
C LEU A 354 2.24 11.56 -4.73
N GLN A 355 1.59 12.68 -5.06
CA GLN A 355 1.85 13.39 -6.30
C GLN A 355 3.31 13.87 -6.39
N LYS A 356 3.91 14.28 -5.27
CA LYS A 356 5.32 14.68 -5.18
C LYS A 356 6.32 13.55 -5.37
N CYS A 357 5.91 12.28 -5.30
CA CYS A 357 6.78 11.13 -5.53
C CYS A 357 6.99 10.81 -7.03
N VAL A 358 6.24 11.47 -7.91
CA VAL A 358 6.31 11.23 -9.36
C VAL A 358 6.29 12.56 -10.12
N ASP A 359 7.40 12.83 -10.80
CA ASP A 359 7.58 14.01 -11.63
C ASP A 359 6.92 13.82 -13.00
N LYS A 360 6.09 14.78 -13.41
CA LYS A 360 5.58 14.85 -14.79
C LYS A 360 6.76 15.02 -15.77
N CYS A 361 6.64 14.44 -16.98
CA CYS A 361 7.62 14.60 -18.07
C CYS A 361 7.63 16.02 -18.65
N THR A 362 8.20 16.98 -17.90
CA THR A 362 8.39 18.36 -18.33
C THR A 362 9.87 18.64 -18.60
N PRO A 363 10.23 19.67 -19.39
CA PRO A 363 11.63 20.00 -19.65
C PRO A 363 12.44 20.26 -18.39
N ILE A 364 11.86 20.94 -17.41
CA ILE A 364 12.49 21.19 -16.11
C ILE A 364 12.75 19.87 -15.39
N ASN A 365 11.75 19.00 -15.26
CA ASN A 365 11.89 17.74 -14.55
C ASN A 365 12.87 16.77 -15.23
N ILE A 366 12.98 16.79 -16.57
CA ILE A 366 13.98 16.01 -17.30
C ILE A 366 15.39 16.41 -16.86
N ILE A 367 15.71 17.71 -16.81
CA ILE A 367 17.04 18.18 -16.37
C ILE A 367 17.28 17.89 -14.89
N SER A 368 16.27 18.13 -14.04
CA SER A 368 16.36 17.80 -12.61
C SER A 368 16.58 16.31 -12.36
N THR A 369 16.00 15.43 -13.19
CA THR A 369 16.19 13.99 -13.06
C THR A 369 17.59 13.56 -13.51
N LEU A 370 18.19 14.21 -14.51
CA LEU A 370 19.60 13.97 -14.89
C LEU A 370 20.56 14.32 -13.74
N LYS A 371 20.31 15.42 -13.04
CA LYS A 371 21.05 15.78 -11.82
C LYS A 371 20.96 14.67 -10.75
N ARG A 372 19.77 14.09 -10.57
CA ARG A 372 19.54 13.01 -9.60
C ARG A 372 20.17 11.69 -10.05
N ALA A 373 20.22 11.41 -11.35
CA ALA A 373 20.96 10.28 -11.92
C ALA A 373 22.47 10.41 -11.66
N CYS A 374 23.03 11.61 -11.77
CA CYS A 374 24.43 11.89 -11.38
C CYS A 374 24.68 11.58 -9.89
N ALA A 375 23.81 12.09 -9.01
CA ALA A 375 23.91 11.84 -7.57
C ALA A 375 23.81 10.35 -7.22
N SER A 376 22.87 9.62 -7.84
CA SER A 376 22.65 8.18 -7.61
C SER A 376 23.82 7.32 -8.08
N SER A 377 24.52 7.75 -9.14
CA SER A 377 25.66 7.03 -9.72
C SER A 377 27.01 7.50 -9.18
N PHE A 378 27.02 8.40 -8.18
CA PHE A 378 28.22 9.05 -7.65
C PHE A 378 29.16 9.57 -8.75
N SER A 379 28.57 10.12 -9.82
CA SER A 379 29.27 10.58 -11.02
C SER A 379 28.89 12.03 -11.31
N ASP A 380 29.78 12.78 -11.95
CA ASP A 380 29.42 14.07 -12.54
C ASP A 380 28.71 13.88 -13.90
N MET A 381 28.22 14.97 -14.48
CA MET A 381 27.46 14.93 -15.74
C MET A 381 28.32 14.42 -16.92
N GLU A 382 29.61 14.76 -16.96
CA GLU A 382 30.53 14.30 -18.00
C GLU A 382 30.73 12.79 -17.92
N GLN A 383 30.98 12.27 -16.72
CA GLN A 383 31.11 10.84 -16.46
C GLN A 383 29.83 10.08 -16.73
N LEU A 384 28.66 10.64 -16.42
CA LEU A 384 27.37 10.00 -16.70
C LEU A 384 27.20 9.76 -18.19
N PHE A 385 27.49 10.77 -19.02
CA PHE A 385 27.40 10.66 -20.48
C PHE A 385 28.49 9.76 -21.06
N TYR A 386 29.73 9.89 -20.57
CA TYR A 386 30.86 9.09 -21.05
C TYR A 386 30.71 7.59 -20.77
N LYS A 387 30.18 7.22 -19.59
CA LYS A 387 29.91 5.81 -19.23
C LYS A 387 28.67 5.25 -19.92
N SER A 388 27.88 6.09 -20.57
CA SER A 388 26.66 5.68 -21.27
C SER A 388 26.98 5.40 -22.74
N ASP A 389 26.39 4.34 -23.30
CA ASP A 389 26.54 3.97 -24.71
C ASP A 389 25.71 4.91 -25.64
N LEU A 390 25.97 6.21 -25.56
CA LEU A 390 25.31 7.25 -26.38
C LEU A 390 25.97 7.35 -27.76
N GLU A 391 25.14 7.43 -28.79
CA GLU A 391 25.58 7.67 -30.17
C GLU A 391 25.48 9.15 -30.52
N ASP A 392 26.16 9.61 -31.57
CA ASP A 392 26.09 11.02 -32.04
C ASP A 392 24.64 11.50 -32.26
N VAL A 393 23.74 10.62 -32.71
CA VAL A 393 22.32 10.91 -32.89
C VAL A 393 21.60 11.19 -31.56
N ASP A 394 22.05 10.59 -30.46
CA ASP A 394 21.49 10.82 -29.13
C ASP A 394 21.86 12.22 -28.62
N TYR A 395 23.11 12.64 -28.82
CA TYR A 395 23.57 13.99 -28.51
C TYR A 395 22.79 15.04 -29.32
N GLU A 396 22.57 14.81 -30.62
CA GLU A 396 21.79 15.74 -31.45
C GLU A 396 20.33 15.83 -31.02
N LYS A 397 19.68 14.71 -30.67
CA LYS A 397 18.30 14.71 -30.15
C LYS A 397 18.20 15.50 -28.84
N LEU A 398 19.13 15.27 -27.91
CA LEU A 398 19.14 15.99 -26.64
C LEU A 398 19.39 17.48 -26.85
N ARG A 399 20.33 17.85 -27.74
CA ARG A 399 20.57 19.24 -28.13
C ARG A 399 19.35 19.88 -28.77
N ALA A 400 18.70 19.20 -29.71
CA ALA A 400 17.48 19.70 -30.35
C ALA A 400 16.37 19.97 -29.33
N PHE A 401 16.23 19.10 -28.34
CA PHE A 401 15.32 19.30 -27.22
C PHE A 401 15.68 20.54 -26.39
N ILE A 402 16.94 20.70 -25.97
CA ILE A 402 17.39 21.89 -25.23
C ILE A 402 17.14 23.17 -26.04
N LYS A 403 17.40 23.16 -27.35
CA LYS A 403 17.16 24.30 -28.24
C LYS A 403 15.69 24.68 -28.27
N ALA A 404 14.80 23.70 -28.40
CA ALA A 404 13.36 23.94 -28.46
C ALA A 404 12.83 24.54 -27.15
N GLU A 405 13.36 24.09 -26.00
CA GLU A 405 12.85 24.45 -24.68
C GLU A 405 13.69 25.51 -23.94
N ILE A 406 14.68 26.11 -24.62
CA ILE A 406 15.69 26.96 -23.97
C ILE A 406 15.08 28.11 -23.16
N ASP A 407 14.04 28.77 -23.68
CA ASP A 407 13.43 29.92 -22.99
C ASP A 407 12.73 29.50 -21.68
N THR A 408 12.06 28.34 -21.69
CA THR A 408 11.45 27.74 -20.49
C THR A 408 12.53 27.38 -19.47
N LEU A 409 13.62 26.74 -19.92
CA LEU A 409 14.71 26.30 -19.06
C LEU A 409 15.48 27.47 -18.44
N ILE A 410 15.79 28.50 -19.23
CA ILE A 410 16.48 29.72 -18.74
C ILE A 410 15.60 30.46 -17.75
N LYS A 411 14.31 30.62 -18.03
CA LYS A 411 13.38 31.30 -17.11
C LYS A 411 13.36 30.63 -15.74
N HIS A 412 13.24 29.31 -15.69
CA HIS A 412 13.28 28.57 -14.43
C HIS A 412 14.65 28.67 -13.75
N GLY A 413 15.72 28.57 -14.52
CA GLY A 413 17.06 28.64 -13.99
C GLY A 413 17.50 30.03 -13.46
N GLN A 414 16.81 31.11 -13.87
CA GLN A 414 16.99 32.41 -13.23
C GLN A 414 16.55 32.40 -11.75
N GLU A 415 15.62 31.52 -11.39
CA GLU A 415 15.11 31.34 -10.03
C GLU A 415 15.94 30.29 -9.25
N ASP A 416 16.44 29.25 -9.92
CA ASP A 416 17.28 28.19 -9.34
C ASP A 416 18.68 28.12 -9.99
N ARG A 417 19.68 28.63 -9.24
CA ARG A 417 21.10 28.56 -9.65
C ARG A 417 21.59 27.13 -9.84
N SER A 418 21.19 26.21 -8.95
CA SER A 418 21.65 24.82 -8.99
C SER A 418 21.09 24.09 -10.22
N PHE A 419 19.86 24.43 -10.63
CA PHE A 419 19.31 24.01 -11.91
C PHE A 419 20.12 24.55 -13.09
N MET A 420 20.49 25.84 -13.08
CA MET A 420 21.33 26.42 -14.15
C MET A 420 22.69 25.76 -14.26
N ASP A 421 23.35 25.49 -13.14
CA ASP A 421 24.65 24.82 -13.13
C ASP A 421 24.52 23.42 -13.75
N THR A 422 23.43 22.71 -13.45
CA THR A 422 23.11 21.42 -14.06
C THR A 422 22.90 21.54 -15.56
N LEU A 423 22.07 22.49 -16.02
CA LEU A 423 21.79 22.73 -17.43
C LEU A 423 23.07 23.07 -18.22
N LYS A 424 23.94 23.90 -17.66
CA LYS A 424 25.21 24.26 -18.28
C LYS A 424 26.21 23.10 -18.29
N SER A 425 26.15 22.20 -17.31
CA SER A 425 27.04 21.03 -17.21
C SER A 425 26.76 19.93 -18.24
N LEU A 426 25.68 20.02 -19.02
CA LEU A 426 25.32 19.00 -20.01
C LEU A 426 26.36 18.90 -21.13
N PRO A 427 27.09 17.77 -21.27
CA PRO A 427 28.20 17.62 -22.20
C PRO A 427 27.69 17.29 -23.61
N ILE A 428 26.87 18.18 -24.17
CA ILE A 428 26.18 17.93 -25.43
C ILE A 428 26.78 18.72 -26.58
N TRP A 429 27.56 19.77 -26.34
CA TRP A 429 27.98 20.75 -27.36
C TRP A 429 29.20 20.30 -28.15
N PRO A 430 29.13 20.18 -29.49
CA PRO A 430 30.25 19.68 -30.28
C PRO A 430 31.39 20.69 -30.25
N VAL A 431 32.61 20.21 -30.22
CA VAL A 431 33.82 21.04 -30.33
C VAL A 431 34.59 20.73 -31.60
N HIS A 432 35.38 21.69 -32.07
CA HIS A 432 36.32 21.49 -33.16
C HIS A 432 37.45 20.56 -32.70
N SER A 433 37.33 19.28 -33.04
CA SER A 433 38.29 18.23 -32.72
C SER A 433 38.38 17.23 -33.88
N SER A 434 39.48 16.48 -33.96
CA SER A 434 39.66 15.38 -34.93
C SER A 434 38.70 14.19 -34.73
N GLU A 435 38.03 14.16 -33.58
CA GLU A 435 37.03 13.18 -33.16
C GLU A 435 35.75 13.94 -32.80
N ASN A 436 34.58 13.31 -32.94
CA ASN A 436 33.33 13.88 -32.45
C ASN A 436 33.34 13.90 -30.92
N LYS A 437 33.77 15.04 -30.37
CA LYS A 437 33.79 15.32 -28.93
C LYS A 437 32.72 16.32 -28.58
N PHE A 438 32.07 16.07 -27.45
CA PHE A 438 31.07 16.95 -26.87
C PHE A 438 31.56 17.49 -25.53
N LYS A 439 31.22 18.74 -25.24
CA LYS A 439 31.56 19.43 -23.99
C LYS A 439 30.35 20.11 -23.39
N ASP A 440 30.44 20.35 -22.09
CA ASP A 440 29.51 21.19 -21.36
C ASP A 440 29.61 22.65 -21.82
N ALA A 441 28.66 23.51 -21.44
CA ALA A 441 28.58 24.91 -21.85
C ALA A 441 29.52 25.85 -21.05
N ILE A 442 30.30 25.34 -20.10
CA ILE A 442 31.17 26.12 -19.21
C ILE A 442 32.64 25.95 -19.62
N SER A 443 33.01 24.77 -20.13
CA SER A 443 34.39 24.37 -20.37
C SER A 443 34.97 24.79 -21.72
N GLY A 444 34.13 25.19 -22.69
CA GLY A 444 34.57 25.58 -24.03
C GLY A 444 34.52 27.09 -24.29
N ILE A 445 34.98 27.47 -25.48
CA ILE A 445 35.04 28.86 -25.96
C ILE A 445 34.13 29.03 -27.19
N LEU A 446 33.27 30.05 -27.16
CA LEU A 446 32.40 30.42 -28.27
C LEU A 446 33.04 31.53 -29.10
N LEU A 447 33.28 31.29 -30.39
CA LEU A 447 33.68 32.37 -31.30
C LEU A 447 32.47 33.21 -31.72
N THR A 448 32.72 34.47 -32.08
CA THR A 448 31.70 35.32 -32.70
C THR A 448 31.02 34.60 -33.88
N TYR A 449 29.70 34.76 -33.98
CA TYR A 449 28.91 34.07 -35.00
C TYR A 449 29.46 34.34 -36.42
N LYS A 450 29.66 33.27 -37.20
CA LYS A 450 30.24 33.26 -38.56
C LYS A 450 31.73 33.62 -38.67
N LEU A 451 32.46 33.77 -37.57
CA LEU A 451 33.92 33.84 -37.62
C LEU A 451 34.49 32.49 -38.13
N PRO A 452 35.31 32.47 -39.19
CA PRO A 452 35.97 31.25 -39.64
C PRO A 452 36.84 30.67 -38.52
N PHE A 453 36.75 29.36 -38.30
CA PHE A 453 37.56 28.66 -37.30
C PHE A 453 38.85 28.11 -37.93
N PHE A 454 39.97 28.25 -37.22
CA PHE A 454 41.23 27.58 -37.54
C PHE A 454 42.04 27.27 -36.29
N SER A 455 42.74 26.15 -36.28
CA SER A 455 43.65 25.82 -35.18
C SER A 455 44.84 25.03 -35.71
N PHE A 456 46.02 25.32 -35.17
CA PHE A 456 47.21 24.51 -35.39
C PHE A 456 47.17 23.17 -34.61
N ASN A 457 46.32 23.10 -33.58
CA ASN A 457 46.13 21.91 -32.75
C ASN A 457 44.88 21.13 -33.17
N GLN A 458 44.98 19.79 -33.21
CA GLN A 458 43.89 18.89 -33.57
C GLN A 458 42.80 18.76 -32.50
N ASN A 459 43.13 18.97 -31.23
CA ASN A 459 42.17 18.98 -30.11
C ASN A 459 42.00 20.41 -29.62
N THR A 460 40.78 20.95 -29.70
CA THR A 460 40.49 22.31 -29.23
C THR A 460 39.26 22.37 -28.35
N PHE A 461 39.16 23.44 -27.58
CA PHE A 461 38.01 23.73 -26.71
C PHE A 461 36.98 24.65 -27.38
N PHE A 462 37.11 24.94 -28.68
CA PHE A 462 36.18 25.82 -29.39
C PHE A 462 34.95 25.07 -29.84
N TYR A 463 33.76 25.61 -29.57
CA TYR A 463 32.51 24.98 -30.00
C TYR A 463 32.34 25.05 -31.52
N LYS A 464 31.88 23.94 -32.09
CA LYS A 464 31.49 23.83 -33.50
C LYS A 464 30.06 24.36 -33.67
N CYS A 465 29.95 25.66 -33.89
CA CYS A 465 28.66 26.33 -34.04
C CYS A 465 28.23 26.41 -35.51
N ASN A 466 27.48 25.41 -35.98
CA ASN A 466 27.12 25.30 -37.41
C ASN A 466 25.90 26.15 -37.82
N ASN A 467 25.12 26.67 -36.87
CA ASN A 467 23.92 27.47 -37.15
C ASN A 467 23.70 28.55 -36.07
N GLU A 468 22.82 29.50 -36.38
CA GLU A 468 22.49 30.63 -35.50
C GLU A 468 21.83 30.20 -34.19
N LEU A 469 21.03 29.14 -34.22
CA LEU A 469 20.33 28.64 -33.04
C LEU A 469 21.31 28.09 -32.00
N ASP A 470 22.34 27.34 -32.43
CA ASP A 470 23.43 26.89 -31.56
C ASP A 470 24.13 28.06 -30.89
N PHE A 471 24.46 29.11 -31.66
CA PHE A 471 25.12 30.31 -31.15
C PHE A 471 24.25 31.01 -30.10
N ASN A 472 22.97 31.20 -30.41
CA ASN A 472 22.03 31.88 -29.52
C ASN A 472 21.81 31.11 -28.22
N VAL A 473 21.71 29.77 -28.28
CA VAL A 473 21.55 28.95 -27.07
C VAL A 473 22.80 28.98 -26.21
N LEU A 474 23.99 28.79 -26.78
CA LEU A 474 25.26 28.88 -26.04
C LEU A 474 25.45 30.27 -25.41
N THR A 475 25.09 31.33 -26.13
CA THR A 475 25.10 32.71 -25.60
C THR A 475 24.13 32.86 -24.42
N LYS A 476 22.89 32.34 -24.53
CA LYS A 476 21.90 32.34 -23.43
C LYS A 476 22.37 31.54 -22.21
N LEU A 477 23.15 30.48 -22.41
CA LEU A 477 23.78 29.71 -21.33
C LEU A 477 24.97 30.45 -20.69
N GLY A 478 25.37 31.61 -21.22
CA GLY A 478 26.43 32.44 -20.68
C GLY A 478 27.83 31.84 -20.90
N VAL A 479 28.01 31.17 -22.04
CA VAL A 479 29.31 30.63 -22.47
C VAL A 479 30.31 31.77 -22.68
N ASN A 480 31.58 31.54 -22.35
CA ASN A 480 32.66 32.50 -22.60
C ASN A 480 32.83 32.71 -24.11
N SER A 481 32.50 33.92 -24.59
CA SER A 481 32.71 34.32 -25.97
C SER A 481 34.04 35.05 -26.16
N VAL A 482 34.73 34.77 -27.26
CA VAL A 482 35.97 35.45 -27.65
C VAL A 482 35.71 36.15 -28.99
N ASP A 483 36.04 37.44 -29.04
CA ASP A 483 35.88 38.24 -30.26
C ASP A 483 36.99 37.94 -31.29
N GLU A 484 36.85 38.51 -32.49
CA GLU A 484 37.77 38.26 -33.59
C GLU A 484 39.20 38.67 -33.26
N LEU A 485 39.40 39.79 -32.55
CA LEU A 485 40.73 40.31 -32.23
C LEU A 485 41.41 39.46 -31.16
N GLU A 486 40.68 39.13 -30.10
CA GLU A 486 41.15 38.28 -29.03
C GLU A 486 41.48 36.87 -29.53
N TYR A 487 40.67 36.33 -30.43
CA TYR A 487 40.92 35.03 -31.04
C TYR A 487 42.25 35.00 -31.79
N ILE A 488 42.46 35.99 -32.68
CA ILE A 488 43.71 36.10 -33.44
C ILE A 488 44.90 36.32 -32.51
N ARG A 489 44.79 37.25 -31.56
CA ARG A 489 45.89 37.65 -30.68
C ARG A 489 46.31 36.55 -29.71
N HIS A 490 45.37 35.78 -29.15
CA HIS A 490 45.66 34.82 -28.08
C HIS A 490 45.75 33.37 -28.53
N TYR A 491 45.15 33.01 -29.68
CA TYR A 491 45.09 31.61 -30.11
C TYR A 491 45.81 31.35 -31.44
N ILE A 492 45.88 32.34 -32.34
CA ILE A 492 46.55 32.20 -33.64
C ILE A 492 48.00 32.69 -33.58
N VAL A 493 48.22 33.93 -33.12
CA VAL A 493 49.54 34.56 -33.05
C VAL A 493 50.57 33.78 -32.22
N PRO A 494 50.27 33.27 -31.01
CA PRO A 494 51.26 32.57 -30.22
C PRO A 494 51.74 31.27 -30.89
N ALA A 495 50.84 30.56 -31.57
CA ALA A 495 51.20 29.37 -32.32
C ALA A 495 52.16 29.70 -33.47
N LEU A 496 51.93 30.81 -34.18
CA LEU A 496 52.82 31.29 -35.25
C LEU A 496 54.24 31.61 -34.77
N THR A 497 54.40 32.03 -33.51
CA THR A 497 55.71 32.30 -32.92
C THR A 497 56.45 31.05 -32.43
N THR A 498 55.75 29.94 -32.23
CA THR A 498 56.28 28.72 -31.57
C THR A 498 56.37 27.51 -32.50
N GLN A 499 55.49 27.42 -33.50
CA GLN A 499 55.49 26.42 -34.55
C GLN A 499 55.27 27.18 -35.87
N LEU A 500 56.20 27.09 -36.81
CA LEU A 500 56.05 27.67 -38.14
C LEU A 500 55.70 26.54 -39.12
N PRO A 501 54.45 26.04 -39.15
CA PRO A 501 54.07 24.99 -40.10
C PRO A 501 54.02 25.55 -41.52
N GLU A 502 54.25 24.67 -42.50
CA GLU A 502 53.94 24.99 -43.90
C GLU A 502 52.45 25.40 -44.01
N PRO A 503 52.14 26.48 -44.75
CA PRO A 503 50.77 26.98 -44.83
C PRO A 503 49.86 25.94 -45.50
N SER A 504 48.95 25.35 -44.73
CA SER A 504 47.89 24.52 -45.29
C SER A 504 46.91 25.37 -46.10
N GLU A 505 46.23 24.77 -47.07
CA GLU A 505 45.17 25.44 -47.82
C GLU A 505 44.05 25.97 -46.90
N GLU A 506 43.75 25.22 -45.84
CA GLU A 506 42.81 25.60 -44.78
C GLU A 506 43.25 26.88 -44.05
N TYR A 507 44.54 27.01 -43.71
CA TYR A 507 45.08 28.22 -43.09
C TYR A 507 45.02 29.43 -44.02
N ILE A 508 45.33 29.26 -45.31
CA ILE A 508 45.24 30.34 -46.30
C ILE A 508 43.79 30.81 -46.47
N ASN A 509 42.84 29.87 -46.52
CA ASN A 509 41.42 30.19 -46.61
C ASN A 509 40.92 30.92 -45.36
N PHE A 510 41.32 30.46 -44.17
CA PHE A 510 41.07 31.14 -42.91
C PHE A 510 41.59 32.59 -42.92
N LEU A 511 42.87 32.80 -43.27
CA LEU A 511 43.46 34.13 -43.32
C LEU A 511 42.75 35.07 -44.30
N ARG A 512 42.37 34.57 -45.49
CA ARG A 512 41.60 35.37 -46.46
C ARG A 512 40.25 35.80 -45.87
N SER A 513 39.54 34.87 -45.23
CA SER A 513 38.26 35.16 -44.59
C SER A 513 38.40 36.17 -43.44
N VAL A 514 39.42 36.04 -42.60
CA VAL A 514 39.68 36.99 -41.50
C VAL A 514 40.05 38.39 -42.02
N LEU A 515 40.92 38.48 -43.02
CA LEU A 515 41.32 39.78 -43.60
C LEU A 515 40.14 40.46 -44.33
N SER A 516 39.21 39.70 -44.87
CA SER A 516 38.00 40.24 -45.50
C SER A 516 37.05 40.94 -44.52
N LEU A 517 37.24 40.77 -43.20
CA LEU A 517 36.48 41.47 -42.17
C LEU A 517 36.84 42.97 -42.08
N GLY A 518 37.97 43.40 -42.67
CA GLY A 518 38.37 44.81 -42.71
C GLY A 518 38.75 45.42 -41.36
N ASN A 519 39.07 44.59 -40.36
CA ASN A 519 39.47 45.04 -39.03
C ASN A 519 40.95 45.46 -39.03
N HIS A 520 41.20 46.77 -38.94
CA HIS A 520 42.56 47.34 -38.97
C HIS A 520 43.46 46.86 -37.84
N GLU A 521 42.93 46.55 -36.66
CA GLU A 521 43.73 46.07 -35.53
C GLU A 521 44.20 44.63 -35.74
N ILE A 522 43.34 43.77 -36.32
CA ILE A 522 43.70 42.41 -36.71
C ILE A 522 44.78 42.44 -37.80
N GLU A 523 44.64 43.31 -38.81
CA GLU A 523 45.67 43.46 -39.85
C GLU A 523 47.02 43.92 -39.28
N GLN A 524 47.02 44.90 -38.38
CA GLN A 524 48.25 45.36 -37.72
C GLN A 524 48.87 44.25 -36.88
N CYS A 525 48.06 43.52 -36.12
CA CYS A 525 48.48 42.38 -35.33
C CYS A 525 49.17 41.34 -36.22
N LEU A 526 48.55 40.91 -37.32
CA LEU A 526 49.13 39.93 -38.24
C LEU A 526 50.39 40.45 -38.97
N LYS A 527 50.43 41.73 -39.37
CA LYS A 527 51.63 42.36 -39.98
C LYS A 527 52.85 42.31 -39.06
N LEU A 528 52.66 42.53 -37.75
CA LEU A 528 53.75 42.48 -36.76
C LEU A 528 54.43 41.10 -36.70
N TYR A 529 53.68 40.03 -36.95
CA TYR A 529 54.18 38.65 -36.92
C TYR A 529 54.52 38.08 -38.32
N ARG A 530 54.65 38.95 -39.34
CA ARG A 530 55.02 38.60 -40.73
C ARG A 530 54.16 37.50 -41.37
N THR A 531 52.89 37.39 -40.97
CA THR A 531 51.97 36.37 -41.51
C THR A 531 51.21 36.82 -42.75
N ILE A 532 51.28 38.11 -43.08
CA ILE A 532 50.76 38.66 -44.33
C ILE A 532 51.95 38.83 -45.29
N PRO A 533 51.91 38.25 -46.50
CA PRO A 533 52.90 38.56 -47.53
C PRO A 533 52.91 40.06 -47.80
N ASN A 534 54.09 40.68 -47.81
CA ASN A 534 54.29 42.13 -48.02
C ASN A 534 53.90 42.64 -49.43
N GLN A 535 53.12 41.88 -50.21
CA GLN A 535 52.67 42.27 -51.55
C GLN A 535 51.16 42.17 -51.68
N SER A 536 50.59 43.18 -52.34
CA SER A 536 49.17 43.46 -52.49
C SER A 536 48.31 42.24 -52.85
N VAL A 537 47.12 42.19 -52.25
CA VAL A 537 46.07 41.16 -52.28
C VAL A 537 45.61 40.71 -53.68
N SER A 538 46.04 41.38 -54.75
CA SER A 538 45.65 41.11 -56.14
C SER A 538 46.39 39.95 -56.83
N SER A 539 47.31 39.23 -56.16
CA SER A 539 48.15 38.22 -56.82
C SER A 539 48.32 36.90 -56.05
N LEU A 540 47.30 36.48 -55.30
CA LEU A 540 47.29 35.18 -54.62
C LEU A 540 46.95 34.02 -55.57
N ASN A 541 47.82 33.82 -56.58
CA ASN A 541 47.91 32.60 -57.37
C ASN A 541 49.15 31.82 -56.94
N TYR A 542 48.94 30.52 -56.67
CA TYR A 542 49.90 29.44 -56.41
C TYR A 542 51.40 29.78 -56.46
N LYS A 543 52.08 29.47 -55.35
CA LYS A 543 53.54 29.50 -55.08
C LYS A 543 54.13 30.86 -54.67
N MET A 544 54.28 31.06 -53.35
CA MET A 544 55.55 31.36 -52.67
C MET A 544 55.28 31.86 -51.25
N ILE A 545 55.57 31.02 -50.25
CA ILE A 545 56.18 31.50 -49.01
C ILE A 545 57.64 31.12 -49.13
N LEU A 546 58.49 32.09 -49.47
CA LEU A 546 59.94 31.94 -49.37
C LEU A 546 60.43 33.07 -48.47
N LEU A 547 60.91 32.65 -47.29
CA LEU A 547 61.70 33.44 -46.37
C LEU A 547 63.06 33.75 -47.01
N VAL A 548 63.39 35.03 -47.13
CA VAL A 548 64.72 35.57 -46.75
C VAL A 548 64.47 36.81 -45.90
#